data_AF-A0A1I2E364-F1
#
_entry.id   AF-A0A1I2E364-F1
#
_cell.length_a   1.000
_cell.length_b   1.000
_cell.length_c   1.000
_cell.angle_alpha   90.00
_cell.angle_beta   90.00
_cell.angle_gamma   90.00
#
_symmetry.space_group_name_H-M   'P 1'
#
loop_
_entity.id
_entity.type
_entity.pdbx_description
1 polymer ?
#
loop_
_entity_poly.entity_id
_entity_poly.type
_entity_poly.pdbx_seq_one_letter_code
_entity_poly.pdbx_strand_id
1 'polypeptide(L)'
;MPFKVSLLWGLPSAKVAYKEVVGLFQKQADEIYYVHIGDEIIEVTGEHPFWLDGKGWTFVKDLKVGDLLVSSDGSKLAIDKIEKESREATVYNFEVEDFNSYFVSNLGIWVHNCEVNGAGKLSPIMIELHTKLDDLAEKHLLPQFREIDPNLKSGYTGSFKTGTVGNPSKPTYGQPINMNKYDIDYFIESDILYEKFGNSLKANPVFRKILSEIPGFEGLKPNKEGFSIKFKPSSN
;
A
#
# COMPACT_ATOMS: atom_id res chain seq x y z
N MET A 1 -15.03 19.92 14.71
CA MET A 1 -15.41 18.60 15.23
C MET A 1 -14.14 17.75 15.29
N PRO A 2 -13.84 17.02 16.36
CA PRO A 2 -12.65 16.18 16.40
C PRO A 2 -12.89 14.95 15.53
N PHE A 3 -12.04 14.74 14.53
CA PHE A 3 -11.97 13.48 13.78
C PHE A 3 -11.51 12.39 14.75
N LYS A 4 -12.37 11.44 15.07
CA LYS A 4 -11.97 10.22 15.80
C LYS A 4 -11.32 9.28 14.79
N VAL A 5 -10.00 9.16 14.86
CA VAL A 5 -9.25 8.13 14.13
C VAL A 5 -9.04 6.97 15.10
N SER A 6 -9.70 5.85 14.85
CA SER A 6 -9.45 4.59 15.57
C SER A 6 -8.40 3.82 14.79
N LEU A 7 -7.15 3.85 15.28
CA LEU A 7 -6.01 3.21 14.63
C LEU A 7 -6.01 1.70 14.91
N LEU A 8 -6.59 0.92 14.01
CA LEU A 8 -6.27 -0.50 13.86
C LEU A 8 -5.64 -0.70 12.45
N TRP A 9 -5.09 -1.87 12.20
CA TRP A 9 -4.19 -2.20 11.08
C TRP A 9 -4.52 -3.59 10.57
N GLY A 10 -4.27 -3.89 9.32
CA GLY A 10 -4.32 -5.28 8.86
C GLY A 10 -3.97 -5.36 7.40
N LEU A 11 -3.25 -6.41 7.02
CA LEU A 11 -3.47 -7.03 5.72
C LEU A 11 -4.71 -7.93 5.90
N PRO A 12 -5.44 -8.34 4.86
CA PRO A 12 -6.62 -9.19 5.03
C PRO A 12 -6.25 -10.55 5.68
N SER A 13 -4.94 -10.86 5.73
CA SER A 13 -4.30 -12.06 6.25
C SER A 13 -3.25 -11.82 7.36
N ALA A 14 -2.90 -10.57 7.72
CA ALA A 14 -1.82 -10.29 8.68
C ALA A 14 -2.27 -9.73 10.02
N LYS A 15 -1.36 -9.76 11.00
CA LYS A 15 -1.58 -9.25 12.35
C LYS A 15 -1.81 -7.75 12.35
N VAL A 16 -2.90 -7.34 12.98
CA VAL A 16 -3.19 -5.97 13.44
C VAL A 16 -2.13 -5.54 14.47
N ALA A 17 -1.43 -4.41 14.28
CA ALA A 17 -0.40 -3.93 15.23
C ALA A 17 -0.29 -2.40 15.33
N TYR A 18 -0.36 -1.84 16.55
CA TYR A 18 -0.25 -0.40 16.81
C TYR A 18 1.07 0.20 16.29
N LYS A 19 0.98 1.27 15.49
CA LYS A 19 2.13 2.01 14.92
C LYS A 19 2.05 3.51 15.18
N GLU A 20 3.23 4.11 15.25
CA GLU A 20 3.38 5.55 15.42
C GLU A 20 3.01 6.30 14.14
N VAL A 21 2.40 7.47 14.32
CA VAL A 21 2.19 8.43 13.23
C VAL A 21 3.51 9.17 13.01
N VAL A 22 4.12 8.98 11.86
CA VAL A 22 5.42 9.56 11.48
C VAL A 22 5.30 10.79 10.58
N GLY A 23 4.10 11.03 10.02
CA GLY A 23 3.85 12.17 9.16
C GLY A 23 2.39 12.65 9.21
N LEU A 24 2.20 13.95 9.09
CA LEU A 24 0.88 14.59 8.96
C LEU A 24 0.86 15.41 7.68
N PHE A 25 -0.22 15.29 6.91
CA PHE A 25 -0.38 15.94 5.63
C PHE A 25 -1.75 16.60 5.54
N GLN A 26 -1.81 17.70 4.80
CA GLN A 26 -3.06 18.33 4.43
C GLN A 26 -3.02 18.73 2.95
N LYS A 27 -4.16 18.70 2.29
CA LYS A 27 -4.33 19.21 0.93
C LYS A 27 -5.68 19.92 0.80
N GLN A 28 -5.77 20.82 -0.17
CA GLN A 28 -7.08 21.31 -0.62
C GLN A 28 -7.67 20.32 -1.62
N ALA A 29 -8.96 20.09 -1.50
CA ALA A 29 -9.77 19.33 -2.44
C ALA A 29 -10.97 20.18 -2.83
N ASP A 30 -11.33 20.14 -4.11
CA ASP A 30 -12.48 20.89 -4.64
C ASP A 30 -13.76 20.04 -4.66
N GLU A 31 -13.66 18.81 -4.17
CA GLU A 31 -14.72 17.80 -4.21
C GLU A 31 -14.59 16.81 -3.05
N ILE A 32 -15.71 16.60 -2.36
CA ILE A 32 -15.84 15.68 -1.23
C ILE A 32 -16.97 14.69 -1.52
N TYR A 33 -16.73 13.44 -1.14
CA TYR A 33 -17.72 12.38 -1.14
C TYR A 33 -18.16 12.09 0.29
N TYR A 34 -19.45 11.82 0.46
CA TYR A 34 -20.05 11.32 1.69
C TYR A 34 -20.50 9.88 1.46
N VAL A 35 -19.81 8.94 2.10
CA VAL A 35 -20.12 7.50 2.02
C VAL A 35 -20.87 7.12 3.29
N HIS A 36 -22.15 6.74 3.14
CA HIS A 36 -23.03 6.37 4.25
C HIS A 36 -23.01 4.85 4.45
N ILE A 37 -22.77 4.42 5.69
CA ILE A 37 -22.66 3.01 6.09
C ILE A 37 -23.33 2.86 7.47
N GLY A 38 -24.53 2.30 7.51
CA GLY A 38 -25.36 2.29 8.70
C GLY A 38 -25.61 3.71 9.23
N ASP A 39 -25.24 3.93 10.49
CA ASP A 39 -25.38 5.24 11.16
C ASP A 39 -24.13 6.14 11.01
N GLU A 40 -23.10 5.70 10.28
CA GLU A 40 -21.87 6.48 10.06
C GLU A 40 -21.79 7.07 8.66
N ILE A 41 -21.15 8.24 8.57
CA ILE A 41 -20.86 8.94 7.33
C ILE A 41 -19.36 9.20 7.28
N ILE A 42 -18.71 8.75 6.22
CA ILE A 42 -17.28 9.01 5.97
C ILE A 42 -17.16 10.11 4.91
N GLU A 43 -16.60 11.24 5.30
CA GLU A 43 -16.19 12.33 4.42
C GLU A 43 -14.80 12.06 3.85
N VAL A 44 -14.69 11.97 2.52
CA VAL A 44 -13.45 11.54 1.88
C VAL A 44 -13.33 12.05 0.45
N THR A 45 -12.12 12.28 -0.05
CA THR A 45 -11.94 12.62 -1.47
C THR A 45 -12.13 11.39 -2.36
N GLY A 46 -12.70 11.56 -3.55
CA GLY A 46 -13.00 10.47 -4.49
C GLY A 46 -11.82 9.56 -4.87
N GLU A 47 -10.60 10.04 -4.71
CA GLU A 47 -9.37 9.33 -5.08
C GLU A 47 -8.77 8.48 -3.95
N HIS A 48 -9.37 8.46 -2.75
CA HIS A 48 -8.89 7.55 -1.70
C HIS A 48 -9.41 6.13 -1.96
N PRO A 49 -8.53 5.11 -1.92
CA PRO A 49 -8.91 3.71 -2.08
C PRO A 49 -9.51 3.12 -0.80
N PHE A 50 -10.65 2.45 -0.95
CA PHE A 50 -11.29 1.62 0.08
C PHE A 50 -11.16 0.15 -0.30
N TRP A 51 -10.99 -0.75 0.67
CA TRP A 51 -10.95 -2.18 0.40
C TRP A 51 -12.36 -2.79 0.33
N LEU A 52 -12.73 -3.33 -0.84
CA LEU A 52 -14.00 -4.00 -1.06
C LEU A 52 -13.85 -5.53 -1.07
N ASP A 53 -14.81 -6.21 -0.46
CA ASP A 53 -14.93 -7.66 -0.50
C ASP A 53 -15.10 -8.14 -1.96
N GLY A 54 -14.24 -9.09 -2.36
CA GLY A 54 -14.26 -9.67 -3.71
C GLY A 54 -13.80 -8.74 -4.85
N LYS A 55 -13.49 -7.47 -4.58
CA LYS A 55 -13.02 -6.49 -5.59
C LYS A 55 -11.65 -5.90 -5.28
N GLY A 56 -11.23 -5.89 -4.01
CA GLY A 56 -9.97 -5.28 -3.59
C GLY A 56 -10.04 -3.76 -3.48
N TRP A 57 -8.89 -3.10 -3.58
CA TRP A 57 -8.80 -1.64 -3.50
C TRP A 57 -9.59 -0.99 -4.63
N THR A 58 -10.49 -0.07 -4.27
CA THR A 58 -11.35 0.67 -5.21
C THR A 58 -11.39 2.13 -4.78
N PHE A 59 -11.21 3.06 -5.71
CA PHE A 59 -11.33 4.49 -5.41
C PHE A 59 -12.76 4.84 -4.99
N VAL A 60 -12.92 5.78 -4.05
CA VAL A 60 -14.23 6.24 -3.58
C VAL A 60 -15.16 6.68 -4.72
N LYS A 61 -14.62 7.38 -5.73
CA LYS A 61 -15.39 7.84 -6.89
C LYS A 61 -15.97 6.70 -7.75
N ASP A 62 -15.41 5.49 -7.62
CA ASP A 62 -15.78 4.30 -8.37
C ASP A 62 -16.64 3.32 -7.54
N LEU A 63 -16.89 3.64 -6.26
CA LEU A 63 -17.76 2.85 -5.38
C LEU A 63 -19.22 2.93 -5.83
N LYS A 64 -19.97 1.89 -5.49
CA LYS A 64 -21.41 1.78 -5.77
C LYS A 64 -22.19 1.47 -4.50
N VAL A 65 -23.42 1.97 -4.43
CA VAL A 65 -24.38 1.54 -3.40
C VAL A 65 -24.54 0.02 -3.46
N GLY A 66 -24.48 -0.62 -2.30
CA GLY A 66 -24.49 -2.08 -2.13
C GLY A 66 -23.11 -2.74 -2.21
N ASP A 67 -22.03 -2.01 -2.55
CA ASP A 67 -20.68 -2.55 -2.41
C ASP A 67 -20.37 -2.87 -0.94
N LEU A 68 -19.64 -3.96 -0.71
CA LEU A 68 -19.33 -4.47 0.61
C LEU A 68 -17.92 -4.07 1.02
N LEU A 69 -17.82 -3.21 2.03
CA LEU A 69 -16.57 -2.86 2.70
C LEU A 69 -16.22 -3.91 3.75
N VAL A 70 -14.94 -4.16 3.94
CA VAL A 70 -14.45 -5.06 5.00
C VAL A 70 -13.98 -4.22 6.20
N SER A 71 -14.57 -4.48 7.36
CA SER A 71 -14.17 -3.87 8.64
C SER A 71 -12.96 -4.58 9.26
N SER A 72 -12.29 -3.91 10.19
CA SER A 72 -11.20 -4.44 11.02
C SER A 72 -11.51 -5.74 11.76
N ASP A 73 -12.78 -6.03 12.06
CA ASP A 73 -13.22 -7.28 12.69
C ASP A 73 -13.56 -8.39 11.68
N GLY A 74 -13.39 -8.12 10.38
CA GLY A 74 -13.73 -9.02 9.27
C GLY A 74 -15.20 -8.98 8.85
N SER A 75 -16.05 -8.17 9.50
CA SER A 75 -17.43 -7.99 9.07
C SER A 75 -17.53 -7.26 7.73
N LYS A 76 -18.63 -7.52 7.02
CA LYS A 76 -18.93 -6.93 5.71
C LYS A 76 -20.04 -5.90 5.86
N LEU A 77 -19.76 -4.67 5.48
CA LEU A 77 -20.68 -3.53 5.63
C LEU A 77 -21.06 -3.01 4.26
N ALA A 78 -22.35 -2.97 3.97
CA ALA A 78 -22.85 -2.46 2.69
C ALA A 78 -22.85 -0.91 2.69
N ILE A 79 -22.49 -0.32 1.55
CA ILE A 79 -22.65 1.12 1.34
C ILE A 79 -24.13 1.41 1.06
N ASP A 80 -24.76 2.22 1.91
CA ASP A 80 -26.18 2.55 1.79
C ASP A 80 -26.44 3.70 0.81
N LYS A 81 -25.53 4.69 0.79
CA LYS A 81 -25.65 5.89 -0.02
C LYS A 81 -24.30 6.51 -0.28
N ILE A 82 -24.15 7.11 -1.45
CA ILE A 82 -22.97 7.91 -1.82
C ILE A 82 -23.48 9.26 -2.30
N GLU A 83 -22.96 10.33 -1.70
CA GLU A 83 -23.20 11.71 -2.13
C GLU A 83 -21.88 12.35 -2.53
N LYS A 84 -21.98 13.34 -3.41
CA LYS A 84 -20.84 14.09 -3.93
C LYS A 84 -21.17 15.58 -3.86
N GLU A 85 -20.25 16.34 -3.33
CA GLU A 85 -20.36 17.79 -3.18
C GLU A 85 -19.11 18.45 -3.74
N SER A 86 -19.31 19.39 -4.66
CA SER A 86 -18.24 20.28 -5.13
C SER A 86 -18.07 21.41 -4.12
N ARG A 87 -17.13 21.24 -3.19
CA ARG A 87 -16.73 22.27 -2.22
C ARG A 87 -15.22 22.27 -2.04
N GLU A 88 -14.66 23.46 -1.87
CA GLU A 88 -13.30 23.58 -1.36
C GLU A 88 -13.27 23.11 0.10
N ALA A 89 -12.45 22.11 0.37
CA ALA A 89 -12.26 21.54 1.68
C ALA A 89 -10.80 21.19 1.92
N THR A 90 -10.29 21.56 3.09
CA THR A 90 -9.02 21.05 3.57
C THR A 90 -9.23 19.64 4.09
N VAL A 91 -8.54 18.68 3.49
CA VAL A 91 -8.56 17.28 3.91
C VAL A 91 -7.21 16.89 4.49
N TYR A 92 -7.24 15.97 5.43
CA TYR A 92 -6.07 15.54 6.19
C TYR A 92 -5.73 14.09 5.86
N ASN A 93 -4.45 13.78 5.88
CA ASN A 93 -3.93 12.42 5.84
C ASN A 93 -2.76 12.32 6.84
N PHE A 94 -2.39 11.11 7.21
CA PHE A 94 -1.23 10.84 8.04
C PHE A 94 -0.49 9.61 7.52
N GLU A 95 0.79 9.56 7.78
CA GLU A 95 1.65 8.41 7.49
C GLU A 95 1.99 7.72 8.79
N VAL A 96 1.93 6.39 8.75
CA VAL A 96 2.25 5.53 9.88
C VAL A 96 3.50 4.75 9.55
N GLU A 97 4.30 4.46 10.56
CA GLU A 97 5.54 3.72 10.36
C GLU A 97 5.26 2.33 9.76
N ASP A 98 6.09 1.92 8.80
CA ASP A 98 6.15 0.59 8.16
C ASP A 98 4.94 0.16 7.33
N PHE A 99 3.81 0.89 7.31
CA PHE A 99 2.61 0.48 6.58
C PHE A 99 2.00 1.56 5.69
N ASN A 100 1.42 1.12 4.59
CA ASN A 100 0.73 1.97 3.61
C ASN A 100 -0.81 1.88 3.71
N SER A 101 -1.38 1.32 4.78
CA SER A 101 -2.84 1.28 4.97
C SER A 101 -3.23 1.32 6.45
N TYR A 102 -4.44 1.79 6.75
CA TYR A 102 -4.97 1.95 8.11
C TYR A 102 -6.49 1.85 8.14
N PHE A 103 -7.09 1.65 9.32
CA PHE A 103 -8.55 1.77 9.46
C PHE A 103 -8.97 3.18 9.89
N VAL A 104 -10.17 3.58 9.45
CA VAL A 104 -10.81 4.85 9.81
C VAL A 104 -12.22 4.62 10.35
N SER A 105 -12.79 5.66 10.97
CA SER A 105 -14.13 5.67 11.57
C SER A 105 -14.28 4.72 12.77
N ASN A 106 -15.45 4.69 13.44
CA ASN A 106 -15.66 3.69 14.50
C ASN A 106 -16.03 2.33 13.93
N LEU A 107 -16.43 2.27 12.66
CA LEU A 107 -16.66 1.03 11.92
C LEU A 107 -15.35 0.33 11.51
N GLY A 108 -14.19 0.97 11.64
CA GLY A 108 -12.90 0.37 11.29
C GLY A 108 -12.79 -0.01 9.81
N ILE A 109 -13.14 0.92 8.90
CA ILE A 109 -13.10 0.71 7.45
C ILE A 109 -11.68 0.81 6.93
N TRP A 110 -11.28 -0.14 6.08
CA TRP A 110 -9.91 -0.22 5.59
C TRP A 110 -9.66 0.72 4.42
N VAL A 111 -8.69 1.62 4.62
CA VAL A 111 -8.28 2.63 3.64
C VAL A 111 -6.78 2.58 3.39
N HIS A 112 -6.38 2.93 2.18
CA HIS A 112 -4.96 3.02 1.84
C HIS A 112 -4.42 4.42 2.13
N ASN A 113 -3.22 4.48 2.69
CA ASN A 113 -2.46 5.72 2.85
C ASN A 113 -2.04 6.24 1.47
N CYS A 114 -2.67 7.30 0.99
CA CYS A 114 -2.26 7.94 -0.25
C CYS A 114 -1.26 9.05 0.06
N GLU A 115 0.00 8.88 -0.36
CA GLU A 115 0.98 9.97 -0.33
C GLU A 115 0.36 11.23 -0.95
N VAL A 116 0.38 12.32 -0.18
CA VAL A 116 -0.22 13.60 -0.56
C VAL A 116 0.69 14.39 -1.52
N ASN A 117 1.93 13.95 -1.69
CA ASN A 117 3.00 14.71 -2.33
C ASN A 117 3.26 14.29 -3.79
N GLY A 118 2.36 14.62 -4.71
CA GLY A 118 2.67 14.89 -6.13
C GLY A 118 3.25 13.78 -7.03
N ALA A 119 3.72 12.65 -6.50
CA ALA A 119 3.93 11.44 -7.27
C ALA A 119 2.56 10.90 -7.65
N GLY A 120 2.34 10.63 -8.95
CA GLY A 120 1.04 10.18 -9.46
C GLY A 120 0.44 9.11 -8.54
N LYS A 121 -0.81 9.32 -8.13
CA LYS A 121 -1.51 8.40 -7.22
C LYS A 121 -1.40 6.98 -7.77
N LEU A 122 -0.93 6.05 -6.94
CA LEU A 122 -0.86 4.65 -7.32
C LEU A 122 -2.23 4.19 -7.78
N SER A 123 -2.26 3.48 -8.91
CA SER A 123 -3.49 2.86 -9.37
C SER A 123 -3.92 1.77 -8.39
N PRO A 124 -5.22 1.43 -8.32
CA PRO A 124 -5.69 0.43 -7.36
C PRO A 124 -5.02 -0.94 -7.53
N ILE A 125 -4.68 -1.31 -8.77
CA ILE A 125 -3.90 -2.53 -9.05
C ILE A 125 -2.49 -2.47 -8.47
N MET A 126 -1.81 -1.32 -8.53
CA MET A 126 -0.49 -1.17 -7.91
C MET A 126 -0.57 -1.25 -6.40
N ILE A 127 -1.59 -0.63 -5.81
CA ILE A 127 -1.85 -0.69 -4.38
C ILE A 127 -2.10 -2.15 -3.94
N GLU A 128 -2.88 -2.91 -4.73
CA GLU A 128 -3.12 -4.31 -4.47
C GLU A 128 -1.83 -5.15 -4.53
N LEU A 129 -0.97 -4.92 -5.53
CA LEU A 129 0.33 -5.62 -5.61
C LEU A 129 1.27 -5.25 -4.46
N HIS A 130 1.30 -3.99 -4.05
CA HIS A 130 2.05 -3.54 -2.88
C HIS A 130 1.57 -4.27 -1.62
N THR A 131 0.25 -4.24 -1.39
CA THR A 131 -0.39 -4.92 -0.25
C THR A 131 -0.05 -6.42 -0.23
N LYS A 132 -0.16 -7.11 -1.38
CA LYS A 132 0.19 -8.53 -1.49
C LYS A 132 1.68 -8.79 -1.29
N LEU A 133 2.55 -7.94 -1.84
CA LEU A 133 4.00 -8.10 -1.69
C LEU A 133 4.40 -7.98 -0.22
N ASP A 134 3.85 -6.99 0.48
CA ASP A 134 4.13 -6.75 1.91
C ASP A 134 3.70 -7.97 2.74
N ASP A 135 2.49 -8.49 2.52
CA ASP A 135 2.01 -9.71 3.21
C ASP A 135 2.90 -10.93 2.96
N LEU A 136 3.26 -11.15 1.70
CA LEU A 136 4.11 -12.28 1.32
C LEU A 136 5.51 -12.11 1.90
N ALA A 137 6.06 -10.90 1.90
CA ALA A 137 7.40 -10.63 2.43
C ALA A 137 7.43 -10.87 3.94
N GLU A 138 6.46 -10.36 4.68
CA GLU A 138 6.30 -10.60 6.13
C GLU A 138 6.20 -12.09 6.47
N LYS A 139 5.49 -12.86 5.65
CA LYS A 139 5.24 -14.28 5.91
C LYS A 139 6.38 -15.20 5.47
N HIS A 140 7.05 -14.88 4.36
CA HIS A 140 7.92 -15.82 3.66
C HIS A 140 9.35 -15.32 3.41
N LEU A 141 9.62 -14.02 3.53
CA LEU A 141 10.93 -13.44 3.25
C LEU A 141 11.63 -12.86 4.49
N LEU A 142 10.95 -12.00 5.24
CA LEU A 142 11.51 -11.26 6.35
C LEU A 142 11.82 -12.11 7.59
N PRO A 143 11.11 -13.22 7.92
CA PRO A 143 11.39 -13.99 9.13
C PRO A 143 12.85 -14.44 9.26
N GLN A 144 13.45 -14.94 8.17
CA GLN A 144 14.86 -15.38 8.15
C GLN A 144 15.87 -14.24 8.37
N PHE A 145 15.50 -12.98 8.09
CA PHE A 145 16.37 -11.83 8.33
C PHE A 145 16.13 -11.22 9.71
N ARG A 146 14.90 -11.30 10.22
CA ARG A 146 14.53 -10.86 11.58
C ARG A 146 15.16 -11.72 12.68
N GLU A 147 15.55 -12.95 12.37
CA GLU A 147 16.39 -13.76 13.26
C GLU A 147 17.77 -13.12 13.53
N ILE A 148 18.26 -12.29 12.60
CA ILE A 148 19.57 -11.62 12.70
C ILE A 148 19.40 -10.19 13.21
N ASP A 149 18.44 -9.46 12.66
CA ASP A 149 18.08 -8.11 13.09
C ASP A 149 16.56 -7.96 13.20
N PRO A 150 16.00 -8.04 14.42
CA PRO A 150 14.55 -7.94 14.62
C PRO A 150 13.98 -6.56 14.26
N ASN A 151 14.83 -5.53 14.17
CA ASN A 151 14.44 -4.15 13.91
C ASN A 151 14.70 -3.72 12.46
N LEU A 152 15.04 -4.66 11.56
CA LEU A 152 15.24 -4.34 10.15
C LEU A 152 14.00 -3.62 9.58
N LYS A 153 14.26 -2.63 8.72
CA LYS A 153 13.23 -2.01 7.89
C LYS A 153 13.28 -2.61 6.49
N SER A 154 12.17 -2.56 5.76
CA SER A 154 12.16 -3.06 4.39
C SER A 154 11.16 -2.32 3.51
N GLY A 155 11.31 -2.46 2.20
CA GLY A 155 10.41 -1.88 1.23
C GLY A 155 10.91 -2.10 -0.18
N TYR A 156 10.40 -1.31 -1.12
CA TYR A 156 10.78 -1.40 -2.52
C TYR A 156 10.99 -0.01 -3.13
N THR A 157 11.74 0.06 -4.22
CA THR A 157 12.08 1.31 -4.92
C THR A 157 11.77 1.22 -6.41
N GLY A 158 12.10 2.28 -7.14
CA GLY A 158 12.00 2.30 -8.60
C GLY A 158 10.57 2.29 -9.10
N SER A 159 10.39 1.72 -10.30
CA SER A 159 9.13 1.74 -11.02
C SER A 159 8.00 0.97 -10.35
N PHE A 160 8.34 -0.09 -9.60
CA PHE A 160 7.35 -0.79 -8.80
C PHE A 160 6.83 0.11 -7.66
N LYS A 161 7.70 0.87 -6.98
CA LYS A 161 7.27 1.82 -5.94
C LYS A 161 6.35 2.90 -6.49
N THR A 162 6.67 3.48 -7.64
CA THR A 162 5.95 4.64 -8.18
C THR A 162 4.77 4.28 -9.09
N GLY A 163 4.65 3.01 -9.51
CA GLY A 163 3.69 2.58 -10.53
C GLY A 163 3.96 3.14 -11.93
N THR A 164 5.09 3.83 -12.14
CA THR A 164 5.44 4.51 -13.39
C THR A 164 6.89 4.22 -13.80
N VAL A 165 7.18 4.31 -15.10
CA VAL A 165 8.53 4.12 -15.62
C VAL A 165 9.43 5.28 -15.20
N GLY A 166 10.40 5.01 -14.31
CA GLY A 166 11.27 6.04 -13.72
C GLY A 166 12.55 6.35 -14.51
N ASN A 167 12.85 5.61 -15.58
CA ASN A 167 14.06 5.83 -16.40
C ASN A 167 13.80 6.91 -17.47
N PRO A 168 14.43 8.10 -17.38
CA PRO A 168 14.20 9.21 -18.30
C PRO A 168 14.63 8.93 -19.75
N SER A 169 15.53 7.97 -19.96
CA SER A 169 16.00 7.60 -21.30
C SER A 169 15.02 6.71 -22.07
N LYS A 170 13.97 6.19 -21.42
CA LYS A 170 12.96 5.34 -22.09
C LYS A 170 11.88 6.23 -22.72
N PRO A 171 11.39 5.90 -23.93
CA PRO A 171 10.23 6.58 -24.53
C PRO A 171 8.97 6.53 -23.66
N THR A 172 8.89 5.54 -22.79
CA THR A 172 7.77 5.35 -21.85
C THR A 172 7.98 6.04 -20.51
N TYR A 173 8.97 6.93 -20.35
CA TYR A 173 9.20 7.66 -19.10
C TYR A 173 7.93 8.35 -18.59
N GLY A 174 7.65 8.23 -17.30
CA GLY A 174 6.45 8.77 -16.65
C GLY A 174 5.14 8.04 -16.99
N GLN A 175 5.16 7.09 -17.94
CA GLN A 175 3.99 6.26 -18.26
C GLN A 175 3.80 5.18 -17.19
N PRO A 176 2.56 4.66 -17.02
CA PRO A 176 2.31 3.50 -16.16
C PRO A 176 3.22 2.31 -16.49
N ILE A 177 3.61 1.54 -15.48
CA ILE A 177 4.39 0.32 -15.71
C ILE A 177 3.60 -0.70 -16.54
N ASN A 178 4.32 -1.51 -17.32
CA ASN A 178 3.72 -2.63 -18.03
C ASN A 178 3.47 -3.78 -17.04
N MET A 179 2.20 -4.03 -16.73
CA MET A 179 1.80 -5.08 -15.78
C MET A 179 2.13 -6.50 -16.25
N ASN A 180 2.42 -6.71 -17.55
CA ASN A 180 2.88 -8.00 -18.07
C ASN A 180 4.41 -8.14 -18.03
N LYS A 181 5.12 -7.10 -17.60
CA LYS A 181 6.58 -7.03 -17.66
C LYS A 181 7.15 -5.97 -16.73
N TYR A 182 7.53 -6.39 -15.53
CA TYR A 182 8.17 -5.53 -14.54
C TYR A 182 9.15 -6.31 -13.65
N ASP A 183 9.88 -5.56 -12.84
CA ASP A 183 10.88 -5.97 -11.85
C ASP A 183 10.57 -5.30 -10.50
N ILE A 184 10.94 -5.99 -9.41
CA ILE A 184 10.82 -5.49 -8.05
C ILE A 184 12.23 -5.31 -7.46
N ASP A 185 12.57 -4.05 -7.22
CA ASP A 185 13.77 -3.62 -6.50
C ASP A 185 13.48 -3.53 -5.00
N TYR A 186 13.53 -4.67 -4.32
CA TYR A 186 13.30 -4.76 -2.88
C TYR A 186 14.56 -4.36 -2.10
N PHE A 187 14.38 -3.75 -0.94
CA PHE A 187 15.47 -3.44 -0.03
C PHE A 187 15.18 -3.89 1.40
N ILE A 188 16.25 -4.23 2.11
CA ILE A 188 16.27 -4.44 3.54
C ILE A 188 17.30 -3.47 4.13
N GLU A 189 16.86 -2.65 5.07
CA GLU A 189 17.65 -1.65 5.73
C GLU A 189 18.01 -2.13 7.14
N SER A 190 19.31 -2.33 7.35
CA SER A 190 19.89 -2.86 8.59
C SER A 190 21.41 -2.82 8.48
N ASP A 191 22.09 -2.18 9.42
CA ASP A 191 23.55 -2.15 9.47
C ASP A 191 24.15 -3.56 9.64
N ILE A 192 23.53 -4.40 10.48
CA ILE A 192 23.98 -5.78 10.74
C ILE A 192 23.91 -6.63 9.46
N LEU A 193 22.78 -6.56 8.75
CA LEU A 193 22.60 -7.31 7.50
C LEU A 193 23.46 -6.73 6.38
N TYR A 194 23.67 -5.42 6.35
CA TYR A 194 24.55 -4.77 5.39
C TYR A 194 26.00 -5.20 5.56
N GLU A 195 26.52 -5.25 6.79
CA GLU A 195 27.87 -5.77 7.08
C GLU A 195 28.00 -7.24 6.66
N LYS A 196 26.95 -8.05 6.88
CA LYS A 196 26.95 -9.48 6.57
C LYS A 196 26.85 -9.81 5.08
N PHE A 197 25.98 -9.12 4.35
CA PHE A 197 25.61 -9.47 2.96
C PHE A 197 26.13 -8.50 1.91
N GLY A 198 26.52 -7.29 2.32
CA GLY A 198 27.01 -6.21 1.47
C GLY A 198 25.92 -5.55 0.61
N ASN A 199 26.36 -4.58 -0.20
CA ASN A 199 25.51 -3.74 -1.06
C ASN A 199 25.05 -4.43 -2.37
N SER A 200 25.64 -5.57 -2.74
CA SER A 200 25.32 -6.21 -4.02
C SER A 200 23.88 -6.71 -4.06
N LEU A 201 23.18 -6.45 -5.17
CA LEU A 201 21.86 -7.03 -5.42
C LEU A 201 21.93 -8.56 -5.35
N LYS A 202 21.03 -9.15 -4.56
CA LYS A 202 20.91 -10.59 -4.37
C LYS A 202 19.60 -11.07 -4.97
N ALA A 203 19.67 -12.10 -5.81
CA ALA A 203 18.47 -12.82 -6.23
C ALA A 203 17.95 -13.67 -5.07
N ASN A 204 16.63 -13.75 -4.89
CA ASN A 204 15.99 -14.68 -3.96
C ASN A 204 15.05 -15.62 -4.75
N PRO A 205 15.55 -16.78 -5.23
CA PRO A 205 14.76 -17.66 -6.09
C PRO A 205 13.57 -18.31 -5.37
N VAL A 206 13.66 -18.51 -4.06
CA VAL A 206 12.58 -19.10 -3.25
C VAL A 206 11.41 -18.12 -3.17
N PHE A 207 11.66 -16.89 -2.71
CA PHE A 207 10.59 -15.89 -2.57
C PHE A 207 10.01 -15.49 -3.93
N ARG A 208 10.86 -15.41 -4.95
CA ARG A 208 10.42 -15.22 -6.33
C ARG A 208 9.46 -16.30 -6.82
N LYS A 209 9.72 -17.58 -6.50
CA LYS A 209 8.82 -18.67 -6.88
C LYS A 209 7.45 -18.48 -6.21
N ILE A 210 7.45 -18.11 -4.92
CA ILE A 210 6.22 -17.78 -4.19
C ILE A 210 5.47 -16.66 -4.92
N LEU A 211 6.14 -15.54 -5.24
CA LEU A 211 5.50 -14.44 -5.97
C LEU A 211 4.89 -14.91 -7.30
N SER A 212 5.60 -15.74 -8.08
CA SER A 212 5.09 -16.21 -9.37
C SER A 212 3.86 -17.13 -9.29
N GLU A 213 3.55 -17.68 -8.12
CA GLU A 213 2.37 -18.52 -7.88
C GLU A 213 1.16 -17.71 -7.39
N ILE A 214 1.35 -16.40 -7.11
CA ILE A 214 0.30 -15.53 -6.58
C ILE A 214 -0.36 -14.71 -7.71
N PRO A 215 -1.70 -14.73 -7.81
CA PRO A 215 -2.42 -13.91 -8.78
C PRO A 215 -2.10 -12.41 -8.67
N GLY A 216 -1.77 -11.78 -9.80
CA GLY A 216 -1.34 -10.38 -9.92
C GLY A 216 0.17 -10.22 -10.16
N PHE A 217 0.97 -11.26 -9.90
CA PHE A 217 2.42 -11.23 -10.09
C PHE A 217 2.91 -11.90 -11.39
N GLU A 218 2.01 -12.19 -12.33
CA GLU A 218 2.31 -12.90 -13.59
C GLU A 218 3.30 -12.15 -14.48
N GLY A 219 3.34 -10.81 -14.36
CA GLY A 219 4.26 -9.95 -15.09
C GLY A 219 5.69 -9.93 -14.55
N LEU A 220 5.95 -10.56 -13.40
CA LEU A 220 7.31 -10.78 -12.91
C LEU A 220 8.04 -11.72 -13.84
N LYS A 221 8.96 -11.17 -14.62
CA LYS A 221 9.75 -11.98 -15.56
C LYS A 221 10.44 -13.14 -14.85
N PRO A 222 10.64 -14.31 -15.49
CA PRO A 222 11.31 -15.49 -14.94
C PRO A 222 12.86 -15.53 -15.05
N ASN A 223 13.53 -14.53 -15.63
CA ASN A 223 15.01 -14.43 -15.67
C ASN A 223 15.59 -13.75 -14.40
N LYS A 224 16.90 -13.86 -14.11
CA LYS A 224 17.58 -13.48 -12.84
C LYS A 224 17.17 -12.17 -12.10
N GLU A 225 16.41 -11.25 -12.70
CA GLU A 225 16.16 -9.89 -12.23
C GLU A 225 14.68 -9.58 -11.90
N GLY A 226 13.75 -10.55 -11.94
CA GLY A 226 12.34 -10.25 -11.64
C GLY A 226 12.09 -9.76 -10.21
N PHE A 227 12.85 -10.29 -9.24
CA PHE A 227 12.85 -9.84 -7.85
C PHE A 227 14.28 -9.88 -7.33
N SER A 228 14.76 -8.75 -6.80
CA SER A 228 16.08 -8.65 -6.21
C SER A 228 16.02 -7.94 -4.85
N ILE A 229 16.94 -8.30 -3.97
CA ILE A 229 17.08 -7.70 -2.63
C ILE A 229 18.39 -6.92 -2.59
N LYS A 230 18.30 -5.67 -2.16
CA LYS A 230 19.44 -4.83 -1.82
C LYS A 230 19.50 -4.62 -0.30
N PHE A 231 20.61 -4.98 0.33
CA PHE A 231 20.85 -4.58 1.71
C PHE A 231 21.42 -3.16 1.75
N LYS A 232 20.92 -2.34 2.67
CA LYS A 232 21.32 -0.94 2.86
C LYS A 232 21.61 -0.68 4.34
N PRO A 233 22.58 0.21 4.66
CA PRO A 233 22.76 0.69 6.02
C PRO A 233 21.54 1.49 6.46
N SER A 234 21.33 1.58 7.77
CA SER A 234 20.24 2.35 8.36
C SER A 234 20.38 3.84 8.01
N SER A 235 19.28 4.48 7.64
CA SER A 235 19.23 5.91 7.39
C SER A 235 19.22 6.65 8.73
N ASN A 236 20.22 7.51 8.97
CA ASN A 236 20.27 8.41 10.13
C ASN A 236 19.20 9.51 10.08
#